data_AF-A0AAW8CT10-F1
#
_entry.id   AF-A0AAW8CT10-F1
#
_cell.length_a   1.000
_cell.length_b   1.000
_cell.length_c   1.000
_cell.angle_alpha   90.00
_cell.angle_beta   90.00
_cell.angle_gamma   90.00
#
_symmetry.space_group_name_H-M   'P 1'
#
loop_
_entity.id
_entity.type
_entity.pdbx_description
1 polymer ?
#
loop_
_entity_poly.entity_id
_entity_poly.type
_entity_poly.pdbx_seq_one_letter_code
_entity_poly.pdbx_strand_id
1 'polypeptide(L)'
;MNSLTNPLQGFLPVTQDYHQGIAVQYVNARDLHSFLESKKEFANWIKERIKQYEFKKGKDYSTFDKIVKRETGATKLKEYKITLSMAKELAMVERNKQGKLARQYFIQCEEALSQIAPSVAEELRKQWLIERQATKTAYQRMC
;
A
#
# COMPACT_ATOMS: atom_id res chain seq x y z
N MET A 1 -13.85 14.42 24.74
CA MET A 1 -12.54 13.76 24.56
C MET A 1 -12.56 13.16 23.16
N ASN A 2 -12.04 13.90 22.18
CA ASN A 2 -12.23 13.60 20.77
C ASN A 2 -11.38 12.38 20.39
N SER A 3 -12.03 11.22 20.32
CA SER A 3 -11.56 10.11 19.52
C SER A 3 -11.44 10.63 18.09
N LEU A 4 -10.21 10.94 17.67
CA LEU A 4 -9.83 11.15 16.28
C LEU A 4 -10.10 9.81 15.57
N THR A 5 -11.35 9.57 15.21
CA THR A 5 -11.74 8.49 14.32
C THR A 5 -10.97 8.75 13.04
N ASN A 6 -9.96 7.93 12.79
CA ASN A 6 -9.22 7.99 11.54
C ASN A 6 -10.27 7.83 10.43
N PRO A 7 -10.51 8.83 9.56
CA PRO A 7 -11.59 8.79 8.58
C PRO A 7 -11.45 7.61 7.59
N LEU A 8 -10.29 6.96 7.57
CA LEU A 8 -10.04 5.71 6.84
C LEU A 8 -10.73 4.48 7.46
N GLN A 9 -11.12 4.51 8.75
CA GLN A 9 -11.81 3.41 9.43
C GLN A 9 -13.20 3.12 8.83
N GLY A 10 -13.78 4.06 8.08
CA GLY A 10 -15.06 3.85 7.39
C GLY A 10 -14.97 3.15 6.02
N PHE A 11 -13.78 3.05 5.42
CA PHE A 11 -13.62 2.60 4.02
C PHE A 11 -12.82 1.31 3.86
N LEU A 12 -11.79 1.09 4.70
CA LEU A 12 -11.02 -0.14 4.73
C LEU A 12 -10.75 -0.52 6.19
N PRO A 13 -10.96 -1.78 6.60
CA PRO A 13 -10.65 -2.21 7.96
C PRO A 13 -9.13 -2.21 8.16
N VAL A 14 -8.62 -1.15 8.80
CA VAL A 14 -7.22 -1.06 9.22
C VAL A 14 -7.07 -1.76 10.56
N THR A 15 -6.22 -2.78 10.58
CA THR A 15 -5.83 -3.48 11.80
C THR A 15 -4.44 -3.01 12.23
N GLN A 16 -4.22 -2.87 13.53
CA GLN A 16 -2.91 -2.56 14.07
C GLN A 16 -2.33 -3.83 14.72
N ASP A 17 -1.05 -4.06 14.48
CA ASP A 17 -0.31 -5.18 15.04
C ASP A 17 1.11 -4.72 15.40
N TYR A 18 1.86 -5.51 16.17
CA TYR A 18 3.24 -5.20 16.53
C TYR A 18 4.19 -6.10 15.77
N HIS A 19 5.08 -5.48 14.97
CA HIS A 19 6.16 -6.19 14.31
C HIS A 19 7.49 -5.72 14.90
N GLN A 20 8.24 -6.63 15.52
CA GLN A 20 9.51 -6.34 16.18
C GLN A 20 9.44 -5.18 17.21
N GLY A 21 8.31 -5.06 17.92
CA GLY A 21 8.08 -4.01 18.92
C GLY A 21 7.59 -2.67 18.35
N ILE A 22 7.49 -2.53 17.03
CA ILE A 22 6.97 -1.33 16.37
C ILE A 22 5.51 -1.56 15.97
N ALA A 23 4.64 -0.60 16.26
CA ALA A 23 3.26 -0.63 15.81
C ALA A 23 3.19 -0.46 14.29
N VAL A 24 2.68 -1.46 13.60
CA VAL A 24 2.51 -1.45 12.14
C VAL A 24 1.02 -1.62 11.82
N GLN A 25 0.54 -0.81 10.87
CA GLN A 25 -0.82 -0.87 10.38
C GLN A 25 -0.91 -1.77 9.16
N TYR A 26 -1.97 -2.59 9.12
CA TYR A 26 -2.20 -3.59 8.10
C TYR A 26 -3.62 -3.52 7.56
N VAL A 27 -3.77 -3.91 6.30
CA VAL A 27 -5.04 -3.99 5.58
C VAL A 27 -5.16 -5.37 4.95
N ASN A 28 -6.39 -5.86 4.78
CA ASN A 28 -6.65 -7.05 3.98
C ASN A 28 -6.53 -6.70 2.48
N ALA A 29 -5.74 -7.48 1.73
CA ALA A 29 -5.52 -7.21 0.32
C ALA A 29 -6.78 -7.34 -0.55
N ARG A 30 -7.75 -8.19 -0.18
CA ARG A 30 -9.02 -8.33 -0.92
C ARG A 30 -9.91 -7.11 -0.75
N ASP A 31 -9.93 -6.54 0.44
CA ASP A 31 -10.67 -5.31 0.72
C ASP A 31 -10.08 -4.17 -0.10
N LEU A 32 -8.74 -4.05 -0.13
CA LEU A 32 -8.06 -3.09 -1.01
C LEU A 32 -8.37 -3.34 -2.49
N HIS A 33 -8.30 -4.58 -2.96
CA HIS A 33 -8.59 -4.93 -4.36
C HIS A 33 -10.01 -4.54 -4.77
N SER A 34 -10.98 -4.77 -3.87
CA SER A 34 -12.38 -4.42 -4.06
C SER A 34 -12.59 -2.91 -4.02
N PHE A 35 -11.97 -2.21 -3.05
CA PHE A 35 -11.98 -0.76 -2.94
C PHE A 35 -11.39 -0.07 -4.18
N LEU A 36 -10.32 -0.63 -4.74
CA LEU A 36 -9.70 -0.12 -5.95
C LEU A 36 -10.50 -0.47 -7.21
N GLU A 37 -11.56 -1.26 -7.15
CA GLU A 37 -12.34 -1.73 -8.31
C GLU A 37 -11.44 -2.35 -9.40
N SER A 38 -10.44 -3.14 -8.99
CA SER A 38 -9.53 -3.75 -9.95
C SER A 38 -10.26 -4.85 -10.73
N LYS A 39 -10.21 -4.77 -12.07
CA LYS A 39 -10.88 -5.72 -12.97
C LYS A 39 -10.17 -7.07 -13.06
N LYS A 40 -8.91 -7.16 -12.61
CA LYS A 40 -8.14 -8.40 -12.63
C LYS A 40 -8.62 -9.31 -11.50
N GLU A 41 -8.63 -10.62 -11.76
CA GLU A 41 -8.91 -11.61 -10.72
C GLU A 41 -7.87 -11.48 -9.58
N PHE A 42 -8.35 -11.52 -8.33
CA PHE A 42 -7.55 -11.17 -7.15
C PHE A 42 -6.24 -11.95 -7.05
N ALA A 43 -6.28 -13.28 -7.25
CA ALA A 43 -5.11 -14.12 -7.09
C ALA A 43 -4.01 -13.79 -8.10
N ASN A 44 -4.38 -13.49 -9.34
CA ASN A 44 -3.44 -13.02 -10.36
C ASN A 44 -2.96 -11.60 -10.06
N TRP A 45 -3.89 -10.69 -9.71
CA TRP A 45 -3.56 -9.31 -9.38
C TRP A 45 -2.51 -9.23 -8.28
N ILE A 46 -2.73 -9.87 -7.13
CA ILE A 46 -1.81 -9.74 -5.98
C ILE A 46 -0.43 -10.36 -6.28
N LYS A 47 -0.39 -11.50 -7.00
CA LYS A 47 0.89 -12.15 -7.38
C LYS A 47 1.70 -11.29 -8.35
N GLU A 48 1.04 -10.72 -9.37
CA GLU A 48 1.68 -9.82 -10.33
C GLU A 48 2.23 -8.59 -9.63
N ARG A 49 1.44 -7.96 -8.76
CA ARG A 49 1.86 -6.76 -8.04
C ARG A 49 3.02 -7.03 -7.08
N ILE A 50 2.97 -8.14 -6.33
CA ILE A 50 4.09 -8.55 -5.47
C ILE A 50 5.38 -8.72 -6.28
N LYS A 51 5.29 -9.39 -7.44
CA LYS A 51 6.45 -9.60 -8.30
C LYS A 51 6.96 -8.30 -8.92
N GLN A 52 6.06 -7.44 -9.41
CA GLN A 52 6.41 -6.23 -10.16
C GLN A 52 7.07 -5.16 -9.28
N TYR A 53 6.62 -5.02 -8.04
CA TYR A 53 7.11 -4.01 -7.09
C TYR A 53 8.02 -4.61 -6.01
N GLU A 54 8.44 -5.86 -6.20
CA GLU A 54 9.43 -6.54 -5.36
C GLU A 54 9.08 -6.57 -3.86
N PHE A 55 7.78 -6.63 -3.54
CA PHE A 55 7.31 -6.69 -2.15
C PHE A 55 7.80 -7.95 -1.44
N LYS A 56 8.25 -7.79 -0.19
CA LYS A 56 8.91 -8.85 0.59
C LYS A 56 7.97 -9.46 1.62
N LYS A 57 7.86 -10.79 1.62
CA LYS A 57 7.12 -11.53 2.65
C LYS A 57 7.76 -11.31 4.02
N GLY A 58 6.94 -11.07 5.04
CA GLY A 58 7.37 -10.78 6.41
C GLY A 58 7.70 -9.30 6.66
N LYS A 59 7.94 -8.50 5.61
CA LYS A 59 8.11 -7.04 5.70
C LYS A 59 6.87 -6.32 5.22
N ASP A 60 6.49 -6.53 3.96
CA ASP A 60 5.43 -5.79 3.28
C ASP A 60 4.09 -6.53 3.34
N TYR A 61 4.13 -7.86 3.42
CA TYR A 61 2.93 -8.69 3.54
C TYR A 61 3.17 -10.01 4.26
N SER A 62 2.08 -10.59 4.75
CA SER A 62 2.00 -11.96 5.25
C SER A 62 0.81 -12.68 4.61
N THR A 63 0.84 -14.01 4.64
CA THR A 63 -0.17 -14.85 3.98
C THR A 63 -0.75 -15.85 4.97
N PHE A 64 -2.04 -16.09 4.88
CA PHE A 64 -2.74 -17.08 5.69
C PHE A 64 -3.78 -17.81 4.86
N ASP A 65 -4.10 -19.05 5.23
CA ASP A 65 -5.08 -19.85 4.52
C ASP A 65 -6.47 -19.65 5.16
N LYS A 66 -7.44 -19.26 4.34
CA LYS A 66 -8.86 -19.25 4.70
C LYS A 66 -9.51 -20.53 4.18
N ILE A 67 -10.03 -21.34 5.10
CA ILE A 67 -10.76 -22.56 4.74
C ILE A 67 -12.21 -22.18 4.44
N VAL A 68 -12.68 -22.46 3.23
CA VAL A 68 -14.08 -22.27 2.82
C VAL A 68 -14.71 -23.65 2.66
N LYS A 69 -15.69 -23.95 3.50
CA LYS A 69 -16.50 -25.17 3.41
C LYS A 69 -17.52 -25.02 2.27
N ARG A 70 -17.74 -26.10 1.52
CA ARG A 70 -18.76 -26.21 0.47
C ARG A 70 -19.63 -27.44 0.76
N GLU A 71 -20.71 -27.59 0.02
CA GLU A 71 -21.59 -28.76 0.09
C GLU A 71 -20.80 -30.07 -0.14
N THR A 72 -19.80 -30.02 -1.02
CA THR A 72 -18.85 -31.12 -1.25
C THR A 72 -17.41 -30.68 -0.94
N GLY A 73 -17.00 -30.84 0.33
CA GLY A 73 -15.61 -30.68 0.77
C GLY A 73 -15.22 -29.26 1.21
N ALA A 74 -13.91 -28.99 1.22
CA ALA A 74 -13.35 -27.71 1.65
C ALA A 74 -12.23 -27.25 0.71
N THR A 75 -12.20 -25.94 0.42
CA THR A 75 -11.15 -25.32 -0.38
C THR A 75 -10.33 -24.37 0.49
N LYS A 76 -9.00 -24.42 0.36
CA LYS A 76 -8.10 -23.45 0.97
C LYS A 76 -7.91 -22.27 0.03
N LEU A 77 -8.30 -21.08 0.45
CA LEU A 77 -8.02 -19.82 -0.25
C LEU A 77 -6.85 -19.12 0.41
N LYS A 78 -5.90 -18.68 -0.39
CA LYS A 78 -4.75 -17.92 0.10
C LYS A 78 -5.11 -16.45 0.24
N GLU A 79 -5.04 -15.95 1.46
CA GLU A 79 -5.32 -14.56 1.81
C GLU A 79 -4.02 -13.81 2.13
N TYR A 80 -4.06 -12.49 2.00
CA TYR A 80 -2.91 -11.61 2.17
C TYR A 80 -3.24 -10.47 3.13
N LYS A 81 -2.43 -10.34 4.18
CA LYS A 81 -2.40 -9.17 5.08
C LYS A 81 -1.21 -8.32 4.66
N ILE A 82 -1.47 -7.11 4.18
CA ILE A 82 -0.46 -6.20 3.61
C ILE A 82 -0.26 -5.00 4.54
N THR A 83 0.94 -4.43 4.58
CA THR A 83 1.20 -3.20 5.32
C THR A 83 0.47 -2.03 4.68
N LEU A 84 0.22 -0.98 5.47
CA LEU A 84 -0.37 0.25 4.96
C LEU A 84 0.51 0.90 3.88
N SER A 85 1.83 0.83 4.00
CA SER A 85 2.76 1.34 2.98
C SER A 85 2.61 0.60 1.65
N MET A 86 2.56 -0.74 1.68
CA MET A 86 2.28 -1.55 0.48
C MET A 86 0.91 -1.20 -0.12
N ALA A 87 -0.12 -1.06 0.71
CA ALA A 87 -1.46 -0.69 0.24
C ALA A 87 -1.49 0.68 -0.47
N LYS A 88 -0.77 1.68 0.06
CA LYS A 88 -0.63 3.01 -0.54
C LYS A 88 0.04 2.92 -1.91
N GLU A 89 1.14 2.19 -2.00
CA GLU A 89 1.86 2.02 -3.27
C GLU A 89 0.97 1.34 -4.32
N LEU A 90 0.27 0.25 -3.94
CA LEU A 90 -0.68 -0.43 -4.82
C LEU A 90 -1.80 0.49 -5.32
N ALA A 91 -2.35 1.33 -4.45
CA ALA A 91 -3.36 2.31 -4.85
C ALA A 91 -2.79 3.36 -5.82
N MET A 92 -1.55 3.81 -5.59
CA MET A 92 -0.88 4.78 -6.45
C MET A 92 -0.56 4.26 -7.84
N VAL A 93 -0.28 2.97 -7.99
CA VAL A 93 0.06 2.38 -9.30
C VAL A 93 -1.14 1.86 -10.07
N GLU A 94 -2.32 1.81 -9.44
CA GLU A 94 -3.53 1.33 -10.09
C GLU A 94 -4.03 2.34 -11.14
N ARG A 95 -4.26 1.85 -12.36
CA ARG A 95 -4.54 2.68 -13.55
C ARG A 95 -6.04 2.83 -13.78
N ASN A 96 -6.76 3.26 -12.75
CA ASN A 96 -8.21 3.46 -12.81
C ASN A 96 -8.65 4.71 -12.01
N LYS A 97 -9.97 4.94 -11.96
CA LYS A 97 -10.56 6.10 -11.27
C LYS A 97 -10.27 6.08 -9.77
N GLN A 98 -10.43 4.93 -9.12
CA GLN A 98 -10.16 4.79 -7.68
C GLN A 98 -8.69 5.03 -7.34
N GLY A 99 -7.76 4.47 -8.13
CA GLY A 99 -6.34 4.75 -8.00
C GLY A 99 -6.00 6.23 -8.23
N LYS A 100 -6.69 6.91 -9.16
CA LYS A 100 -6.53 8.37 -9.35
C LYS A 100 -6.99 9.16 -8.13
N LEU A 101 -8.15 8.83 -7.56
CA LEU A 101 -8.66 9.48 -6.35
C LEU A 101 -7.72 9.26 -5.17
N ALA A 102 -7.21 8.04 -4.98
CA ALA A 102 -6.24 7.74 -3.93
C ALA A 102 -4.95 8.55 -4.10
N ARG A 103 -4.40 8.66 -5.32
CA ARG A 103 -3.23 9.53 -5.60
C ARG A 103 -3.51 10.98 -5.24
N GLN A 104 -4.65 11.53 -5.67
CA GLN A 104 -5.02 12.91 -5.39
C GLN A 104 -5.16 13.18 -3.89
N TYR A 105 -5.78 12.26 -3.15
CA TYR A 105 -5.89 12.34 -1.70
C TYR A 105 -4.51 12.37 -1.02
N PHE A 106 -3.60 11.46 -1.37
CA PHE A 106 -2.27 11.43 -0.75
C PHE A 106 -1.41 12.65 -1.10
N ILE A 107 -1.53 13.19 -2.31
CA ILE A 107 -0.88 14.44 -2.70
C ILE A 107 -1.40 15.59 -1.82
N GLN A 108 -2.72 15.73 -1.66
CA GLN A 108 -3.29 16.77 -0.80
C GLN A 108 -2.85 16.63 0.65
N CYS A 109 -2.76 15.40 1.17
CA CYS A 109 -2.24 15.17 2.52
C CYS A 109 -0.77 15.57 2.64
N GLU A 110 0.07 15.25 1.64
CA GLU A 110 1.49 15.62 1.61
C GLU A 110 1.67 17.13 1.53
N GLU A 111 0.90 17.82 0.68
CA GLU A 111 0.89 19.28 0.60
C GLU A 111 0.50 19.92 1.93
N ALA A 112 -0.60 19.46 2.54
CA ALA A 112 -1.06 19.97 3.84
C ALA A 112 -0.03 19.73 4.96
N LEU A 113 0.56 18.53 5.03
CA LEU A 113 1.60 18.20 6.00
C LEU A 113 2.87 19.01 5.77
N SER A 114 3.24 19.30 4.53
CA SER A 114 4.39 20.16 4.21
C SER A 114 4.18 21.60 4.68
N GLN A 115 2.94 22.09 4.79
CA GLN A 115 2.66 23.41 5.38
C GLN A 115 2.76 23.39 6.91
N ILE A 116 2.35 22.28 7.54
CA ILE A 116 2.37 22.14 9.01
C ILE A 116 3.79 21.91 9.53
N ALA A 117 4.59 21.11 8.82
CA ALA A 117 5.94 20.71 9.23
C ALA A 117 6.97 20.95 8.10
N PRO A 118 7.24 22.20 7.73
CA PRO A 118 8.08 22.53 6.58
C PRO A 118 9.54 22.05 6.73
N SER A 119 10.10 22.11 7.94
CA SER A 119 11.47 21.64 8.21
C SER A 119 11.62 20.13 8.02
N VAL A 120 10.64 19.34 8.48
CA VAL A 120 10.61 17.88 8.28
C VAL A 120 10.48 17.55 6.80
N ALA A 121 9.58 18.24 6.10
CA ALA A 121 9.40 18.05 4.67
C ALA A 121 10.66 18.39 3.87
N GLU A 122 11.39 19.45 4.25
CA GLU A 122 12.66 19.81 3.62
C GLU A 122 13.73 18.74 3.82
N GLU A 123 13.88 18.19 5.04
CA GLU A 123 14.83 17.14 5.34
C GLU A 123 14.55 15.86 4.53
N LEU A 124 13.29 15.43 4.49
CA LEU A 124 12.88 14.28 3.66
C LEU A 124 13.15 14.51 2.17
N ARG A 125 12.92 15.73 1.66
CA ARG A 125 13.25 16.10 0.28
C ARG A 125 14.75 16.03 0.00
N LYS A 126 15.60 16.47 0.94
CA LYS A 126 17.07 16.37 0.81
C LYS A 126 17.52 14.92 0.75
N GLN A 127 17.01 14.07 1.64
CA GLN A 127 17.31 12.63 1.63
C GLN A 127 16.91 11.98 0.32
N TRP A 128 15.70 12.26 -0.18
CA TRP A 128 15.25 11.76 -1.48
C TRP A 128 16.13 12.23 -2.65
N LEU A 129 16.59 13.49 -2.65
CA LEU A 129 17.49 14.00 -3.70
C LEU A 129 18.82 13.24 -3.72
N ILE A 130 19.36 12.92 -2.55
CA ILE A 130 20.60 12.12 -2.42
C ILE A 130 20.39 10.73 -3.02
N GLU A 131 19.33 10.02 -2.61
CA GLU A 131 18.99 8.69 -3.12
C GLU A 131 18.73 8.69 -4.63
N ARG A 132 17.99 9.67 -5.13
CA ARG A 132 17.73 9.84 -6.57
C ARG A 132 19.02 10.06 -7.34
N GLN A 133 19.93 10.88 -6.82
CA GLN A 133 21.20 11.15 -7.50
C GLN A 133 22.12 9.92 -7.51
N ALA A 134 22.10 9.12 -6.45
CA ALA A 134 22.84 7.85 -6.38
C ALA A 134 22.28 6.77 -7.34
N THR A 135 20.97 6.78 -7.59
CA THR A 135 20.28 5.80 -8.46
C THR A 135 20.15 6.23 -9.92
N LYS A 136 20.40 7.51 -10.24
CA LYS A 136 20.29 8.06 -11.59
C LYS A 136 21.31 7.39 -12.52
N THR A 137 20.82 6.66 -13.53
CA THR A 137 21.65 6.21 -14.65
C THR A 137 22.20 7.43 -15.40
N ALA A 138 23.48 7.36 -15.80
CA ALA A 138 24.10 8.41 -16.61
C ALA A 138 23.28 8.65 -17.89
N TYR A 139 23.09 9.91 -18.26
CA TYR A 139 22.41 10.25 -19.51
C TYR A 139 23.23 9.71 -20.68
N GLN A 140 22.69 8.73 -21.38
CA GLN A 140 23.24 8.26 -22.64
C GLN A 140 22.52 9.00 -23.75
N ARG A 141 23.24 9.87 -24.45
CA ARG A 141 22.73 10.53 -25.66
C ARG A 141 22.49 9.43 -26.68
N MET A 142 21.23 9.19 -27.04
CA MET A 142 20.92 8.24 -28.12
C MET A 142 21.44 8.86 -29.42
N CYS A 143 22.44 8.23 -30.03
CA CYS A 143 22.96 8.55 -31.35
C CYS A 143 21.95 8.16 -32.44
#